data_AF-A0A553DQM5-F1
#
_entry.id   AF-A0A553DQM5-F1
#
_cell.length_a   1.000
_cell.length_b   1.000
_cell.length_c   1.000
_cell.angle_alpha   90.00
_cell.angle_beta   90.00
_cell.angle_gamma   90.00
#
_symmetry.space_group_name_H-M   'P 1'
#
loop_
_entity.id
_entity.type
_entity.pdbx_description
1 polymer ?
#
loop_
_entity_poly.entity_id
_entity_poly.type
_entity_poly.pdbx_seq_one_letter_code
_entity_poly.pdbx_strand_id
1 'polypeptide(L)' 'MESEKLIIKALDALYVHAESLFDSKGDFDIWLDTPNFFTDKHPPRELLDTLEGIKFINDRLTDMEYGDNV' A
#
# COMPACT_ATOMS: atom_id res chain seq x y z
N MET A 1 1.17 -0.95 22.39
CA MET A 1 0.56 -2.28 22.64
C MET A 1 -0.67 -2.55 21.78
N GLU A 2 -1.81 -1.86 21.91
CA GLU A 2 -3.00 -2.13 21.06
C GLU A 2 -2.92 -1.46 19.67
N SER A 3 -2.42 -0.23 19.60
CA SER A 3 -2.22 0.49 18.32
C SER A 3 -1.19 -0.17 17.41
N GLU A 4 -0.04 -0.59 17.95
CA GLU A 4 0.99 -1.32 17.21
C GLU A 4 0.44 -2.64 16.62
N LYS A 5 -0.40 -3.34 17.38
CA LYS A 5 -1.05 -4.57 16.92
C LYS A 5 -2.01 -4.32 15.75
N LEU A 6 -2.70 -3.18 15.73
CA LEU A 6 -3.55 -2.77 14.61
C LEU A 6 -2.73 -2.43 13.37
N ILE A 7 -1.60 -1.73 13.55
CA ILE A 7 -0.67 -1.40 12.45
C ILE A 7 -0.11 -2.67 11.82
N ILE A 8 0.37 -3.62 12.62
CA ILE A 8 0.90 -4.90 12.12
C ILE A 8 -0.15 -5.65 11.30
N LYS A 9 -1.38 -5.76 11.83
CA LYS A 9 -2.48 -6.42 11.09
C LYS A 9 -2.83 -5.71 9.78
N ALA A 10 -2.78 -4.38 9.78
CA ALA A 10 -3.05 -3.60 8.59
C ALA A 10 -1.94 -3.78 7.54
N LEU A 11 -0.68 -3.84 7.96
CA LEU A 11 0.45 -4.15 7.07
C LEU A 11 0.32 -5.58 6.50
N ASP A 12 0.02 -6.58 7.33
CA ASP A 12 -0.18 -7.95 6.87
C ASP A 12 -1.28 -8.01 5.80
N ALA A 13 -2.42 -7.36 6.04
CA ALA A 13 -3.53 -7.29 5.09
C ALA A 13 -3.12 -6.57 3.79
N LEU A 14 -2.39 -5.46 3.90
CA LEU A 14 -1.88 -4.70 2.75
C LEU A 14 -0.97 -5.58 1.88
N TYR A 15 -0.01 -6.29 2.47
CA TYR A 15 0.91 -7.15 1.71
C TYR A 15 0.19 -8.33 1.05
N VAL A 16 -0.79 -8.93 1.71
CA VAL A 16 -1.63 -9.98 1.11
C VAL A 16 -2.41 -9.45 -0.09
N HIS A 17 -2.96 -8.25 0.00
CA HIS A 17 -3.68 -7.62 -1.11
C HIS A 17 -2.74 -7.22 -2.26
N ALA A 18 -1.53 -6.77 -1.96
CA ALA A 18 -0.53 -6.51 -2.99
C ALA A 18 -0.11 -7.79 -3.74
N GLU A 19 -0.02 -8.93 -3.05
CA GLU A 19 0.30 -10.22 -3.69
C GLU A 19 -0.74 -10.65 -4.74
N SER A 20 -1.99 -10.15 -4.69
CA SER A 20 -2.99 -10.43 -5.74
C SER A 20 -2.91 -9.48 -6.94
N LEU A 21 -2.14 -8.40 -6.86
CA LEU A 21 -2.07 -7.35 -7.89
C LEU A 21 -0.70 -7.26 -8.58
N PHE A 22 0.38 -7.59 -7.87
CA PHE A 22 1.74 -7.50 -8.38
C PHE A 22 2.29 -8.88 -8.75
N ASP A 23 3.02 -8.96 -9.87
CA ASP A 23 3.61 -10.22 -10.36
C ASP A 23 4.68 -10.79 -9.40
N SER A 24 5.35 -9.93 -8.65
CA SER A 24 6.31 -10.32 -7.63
C SER A 24 6.32 -9.38 -6.41
N LYS A 25 6.82 -9.89 -5.28
CA LYS A 25 7.04 -9.08 -4.07
C LYS A 25 7.94 -7.88 -4.32
N GLY A 26 8.93 -8.03 -5.22
CA GLY A 26 9.83 -6.95 -5.59
C GLY A 26 9.13 -5.79 -6.30
N ASP A 27 8.09 -6.08 -7.08
CA ASP A 27 7.36 -5.04 -7.82
C ASP A 27 6.53 -4.16 -6.89
N PHE A 28 5.94 -4.75 -5.85
CA PHE A 28 5.25 -3.96 -4.82
C PHE A 28 6.23 -3.10 -4.02
N ASP A 29 7.40 -3.63 -3.64
CA ASP A 29 8.42 -2.85 -2.94
C ASP A 29 8.94 -1.69 -3.81
N ILE A 30 9.17 -1.92 -5.11
CA ILE A 30 9.54 -0.87 -6.05
C ILE A 30 8.44 0.18 -6.13
N TRP A 31 7.17 -0.23 -6.21
CA TRP A 31 6.04 0.69 -6.23
C TRP A 31 5.96 1.54 -4.95
N LEU A 32 6.20 0.93 -3.78
CA LEU A 32 6.24 1.63 -2.49
C LEU A 32 7.38 2.66 -2.42
N ASP A 33 8.51 2.39 -3.06
CA ASP A 33 9.68 3.27 -3.08
C ASP A 33 9.67 4.30 -4.21
N THR A 34 8.72 4.18 -5.15
CA THR A 34 8.63 5.07 -6.30
C THR A 34 7.69 6.25 -5.98
N PRO A 35 8.14 7.50 -6.17
CA PRO A 35 7.28 8.68 -6.12
C PRO A 35 5.99 8.51 -6.91
N ASN A 36 4.84 8.66 -6.26
CA ASN A 36 3.54 8.43 -6.89
C ASN A 36 2.71 9.73 -6.95
N PHE A 37 1.95 9.92 -8.03
CA PHE A 37 1.01 11.04 -8.17
C PHE A 37 -0.02 11.09 -7.03
N PHE A 38 -0.49 9.92 -6.57
CA PHE A 38 -1.48 9.82 -5.49
C PHE A 38 -0.95 10.26 -4.12
N THR A 39 0.36 10.40 -3.99
CA THR A 39 1.06 10.74 -2.74
C THR A 39 1.88 12.01 -2.90
N ASP A 40 1.42 12.96 -3.74
CA ASP A 40 2.09 14.24 -3.99
C ASP A 40 3.57 14.11 -4.39
N LYS A 41 3.90 13.05 -5.14
CA LYS A 41 5.26 12.68 -5.57
C LYS A 41 6.20 12.27 -4.43
N HIS A 42 5.65 11.86 -3.31
CA HIS A 42 6.38 11.14 -2.27
C HIS A 42 6.28 9.62 -2.48
N PRO A 43 7.26 8.82 -2.04
CA PRO A 43 7.13 7.37 -2.02
C PRO A 43 5.96 6.93 -1.11
N PRO A 44 5.05 6.05 -1.58
CA PRO A 44 3.99 5.47 -0.73
C PRO A 44 4.49 4.86 0.58
N ARG A 45 5.74 4.37 0.63
CA ARG A 45 6.35 3.81 1.84
C ARG A 45 6.36 4.78 3.02
N GLU A 46 6.44 6.09 2.76
CA GLU A 46 6.44 7.12 3.81
C GLU A 46 5.14 7.17 4.61
N LEU A 47 4.04 6.59 4.11
CA LEU A 47 2.74 6.57 4.77
C LEU A 47 2.50 5.31 5.62
N LEU A 48 3.40 4.33 5.60
CA LEU A 48 3.19 3.02 6.24
C LEU A 48 3.47 3.02 7.75
N ASP A 49 3.78 4.17 8.34
CA ASP A 49 4.02 4.35 9.77
C ASP A 49 2.72 4.56 10.58
N THR A 50 1.62 4.87 9.90
CA THR A 50 0.31 5.13 10.51
C THR A 50 -0.77 4.20 9.97
N LEU A 51 -1.78 3.92 10.79
CA LEU A 51 -2.91 3.08 10.38
C LEU A 51 -3.70 3.71 9.23
N GLU A 52 -3.87 5.03 9.27
CA GLU A 52 -4.55 5.81 8.25
C GLU A 52 -3.79 5.76 6.92
N GLY A 53 -2.47 5.92 6.93
CA GLY A 53 -1.65 5.82 5.73
C GLY A 53 -1.66 4.41 5.13
N ILE A 54 -1.61 3.35 5.96
CA ILE A 54 -1.76 1.97 5.48
C ILE A 54 -3.11 1.75 4.81
N LYS A 55 -4.21 2.22 5.42
CA LYS A 55 -5.54 2.12 4.82
C LYS A 55 -5.64 2.87 3.51
N PHE A 56 -5.08 4.08 3.45
CA PHE A 56 -5.04 4.87 2.23
C PHE A 56 -4.32 4.12 1.09
N ILE A 57 -3.15 3.53 1.36
CA ILE A 57 -2.43 2.73 0.36
C ILE A 57 -3.23 1.49 -0.04
N ASN A 58 -3.88 0.81 0.90
CA ASN A 58 -4.73 -0.34 0.59
C ASN A 58 -5.91 0.05 -0.31
N ASP A 59 -6.54 1.20 -0.08
CA ASP A 59 -7.60 1.72 -0.94
C ASP A 59 -7.07 2.06 -2.35
N ARG A 60 -5.83 2.55 -2.47
CA ARG A 60 -5.17 2.73 -3.78
C ARG A 60 -4.96 1.41 -4.50
N LEU A 61 -4.62 0.34 -3.80
CA LEU A 61 -4.53 -0.99 -4.40
C LEU A 61 -5.89 -1.47 -4.92
N THR A 62 -6.96 -1.24 -4.16
CA THR A 62 -8.34 -1.55 -4.62
C THR A 62 -8.68 -0.74 -5.88
N ASP A 63 -8.32 0.54 -5.93
CA ASP A 63 -8.55 1.34 -7.14
C ASP A 63 -7.70 0.86 -8.33
N MET A 64 -6.52 0.27 -8.12
CA MET A 64 -5.77 -0.38 -9.20
C MET A 64 -6.45 -1.66 -9.70
N GLU A 65 -7.07 -2.42 -8.79
CA GLU A 65 -7.81 -3.66 -9.12
C GLU A 65 -9.05 -3.37 -9.98
N TYR A 66 -9.81 -2.32 -9.64
CA TYR A 66 -11.11 -2.03 -10.25
C TYR A 66 -11.13 -0.82 -11.18
N GLY A 67 -10.10 0.03 -11.15
CA GLY A 67 -10.24 1.43 -11.48
C GLY A 67 -9.25 2.02 -12.47
N ASP A 68 -8.49 1.24 -13.28
CA ASP A 68 -8.28 1.57 -14.70
C ASP A 68 -7.28 0.67 -15.46
N ASN A 69 -7.82 -0.16 -16.37
CA ASN A 69 -7.28 -0.36 -17.72
C ASN A 69 -7.83 0.78 -18.61
N VAL A 70 -7.10 1.90 -18.78
CA VAL A 70 -7.32 2.88 -19.88
C VAL A 70 -6.05 3.07 -20.68
#